data_AF-A0A852X630-F1
#
_entry.id   AF-A0A852X630-F1
#
_cell.length_a   1.000
_cell.length_b   1.000
_cell.length_c   1.000
_cell.angle_alpha   90.00
_cell.angle_beta   90.00
_cell.angle_gamma   90.00
#
_symmetry.space_group_name_H-M   'P 1'
#
loop_
_entity.id
_entity.type
_entity.pdbx_description
1 polymer ?
#
loop_
_entity_poly.entity_id
_entity_poly.type
_entity_poly.pdbx_seq_one_letter_code
_entity_poly.pdbx_strand_id
1 'polypeptide(L)'
;MTRSPAEGSDPEATEATEATEATEATDEPTSVRAIEVLGEATDEQVAALLAVISGLGGGEPEEAPRPVSRWASRERLVRRPVSPGPGGWRASAFPR
;
A
#
# COMPACT_ATOMS: atom_id res chain seq x y z
N MET A 1 -5.17 31.70 44.11
CA MET A 1 -3.82 32.30 44.08
C MET A 1 -3.55 32.73 42.65
N THR A 2 -3.88 33.98 42.35
CA THR A 2 -3.58 34.66 41.09
C THR A 2 -2.30 35.47 41.28
N ARG A 3 -1.32 35.29 40.38
CA ARG A 3 -0.29 36.31 40.15
C ARG A 3 0.24 36.18 38.72
N SER A 4 -0.25 37.05 37.85
CA SER A 4 0.60 37.80 36.90
C SER A 4 0.92 39.15 37.58
N PRO A 5 1.84 40.04 37.14
CA PRO A 5 2.35 40.19 35.76
C PRO A 5 3.82 40.72 35.62
N ALA A 6 4.16 41.12 34.37
CA ALA A 6 5.16 42.09 33.90
C ALA A 6 6.63 41.59 33.81
N GLU A 7 7.47 41.90 32.81
CA GLU A 7 7.48 42.90 31.72
C GLU A 7 8.70 42.62 30.80
N GLY A 8 8.76 43.26 29.61
CA GLY A 8 9.96 43.40 28.76
C GLY A 8 9.94 42.51 27.51
N SER A 9 9.69 43.01 26.28
CA SER A 9 10.63 43.73 25.38
C SER A 9 12.02 43.06 25.37
N ASP A 10 12.55 42.54 24.26
CA ASP A 10 12.54 43.10 22.91
C ASP A 10 12.89 42.03 21.84
N PRO A 11 12.82 42.37 20.54
CA PRO A 11 12.80 41.45 19.40
C PRO A 11 14.21 41.10 18.88
N GLU A 12 14.23 40.28 17.84
CA GLU A 12 15.24 40.21 16.76
C GLU A 12 15.94 38.85 16.58
N ALA A 13 15.75 38.33 15.36
CA ALA A 13 16.62 37.45 14.60
C ALA A 13 17.25 36.24 15.29
N THR A 14 16.66 35.08 14.99
CA THR A 14 17.47 33.99 14.41
C THR A 14 16.77 33.46 13.18
N GLU A 15 17.32 33.83 12.03
CA GLU A 15 17.33 33.00 10.84
C GLU A 15 17.90 31.62 11.16
N ALA A 16 17.65 30.69 10.22
CA ALA A 16 18.16 29.33 10.17
C ALA A 16 17.54 28.36 11.18
N THR A 17 16.71 27.46 10.66
CA THR A 17 17.25 26.18 10.18
C THR A 17 16.19 25.49 9.34
N GLU A 18 16.62 25.09 8.13
CA GLU A 18 16.01 24.05 7.32
C GLU A 18 15.50 22.90 8.19
N ALA A 19 14.18 22.77 8.33
CA ALA A 19 13.58 21.46 8.53
C ALA A 19 13.25 20.95 7.12
N THR A 20 14.30 20.50 6.43
CA THR A 20 14.19 19.44 5.43
C THR A 20 13.60 18.25 6.17
N GLU A 21 12.27 18.19 6.20
CA GLU A 21 11.54 16.99 6.58
C GLU A 21 11.75 16.00 5.43
N ALA A 22 12.92 15.37 5.46
CA ALA A 22 13.16 14.11 4.81
C ALA A 22 12.05 13.18 5.28
N THR A 23 11.00 13.08 4.46
CA THR A 23 10.07 11.97 4.50
C THR A 23 10.91 10.76 4.17
N GLU A 24 11.45 10.15 5.21
CA GLU A 24 12.07 8.83 5.20
C GLU A 24 10.93 7.85 4.89
N ALA A 25 10.60 7.76 3.61
CA ALA A 25 9.77 6.71 3.08
C ALA A 25 10.49 5.41 3.40
N THR A 26 9.97 4.71 4.41
CA THR A 26 10.38 3.37 4.76
C THR A 26 10.17 2.49 3.52
N ASP A 27 11.25 2.24 2.80
CA ASP A 27 11.33 1.33 1.66
C ASP A 27 11.26 -0.11 2.19
N GLU A 28 10.05 -0.55 2.52
CA GLU A 28 9.73 -1.98 2.63
C GLU A 28 10.06 -2.62 1.28
N PRO A 29 10.98 -3.61 1.21
CA PRO A 29 11.37 -4.18 -0.08
C PRO A 29 10.19 -4.96 -0.66
N THR A 30 9.38 -4.26 -1.45
CA THR A 30 8.47 -4.86 -2.41
C THR A 30 9.37 -5.62 -3.37
N SER A 31 9.41 -6.94 -3.23
CA SER A 31 10.31 -7.80 -3.99
C SER A 31 10.10 -7.56 -5.50
N VAL A 32 10.99 -6.78 -6.09
CA VAL A 32 10.98 -6.41 -7.50
C VAL A 32 11.34 -7.65 -8.30
N ARG A 33 10.49 -8.03 -9.27
CA ARG A 33 10.84 -9.07 -10.24
C ARG A 33 11.71 -8.45 -11.32
N ALA A 34 12.95 -8.93 -11.45
CA ALA A 34 13.85 -8.55 -12.53
C ALA A 34 13.65 -9.45 -13.76
N ILE A 35 13.89 -8.88 -14.94
CA ILE A 35 13.97 -9.61 -16.22
C ILE A 35 15.43 -9.53 -16.67
N GLU A 36 16.05 -10.68 -16.95
CA GLU A 36 17.43 -10.77 -17.42
C GLU A 36 17.45 -11.11 -18.93
N VAL A 37 18.25 -10.39 -19.71
CA VAL A 37 18.47 -10.64 -21.13
C VAL A 37 19.85 -11.27 -21.29
N LEU A 38 19.89 -12.51 -21.80
CA LEU A 38 21.14 -13.24 -22.00
C LEU A 38 21.66 -13.04 -23.43
N GLY A 39 22.92 -12.59 -23.55
CA GLY A 39 23.61 -12.38 -24.83
C GLY A 39 23.81 -10.90 -25.19
N GLU A 40 24.44 -10.65 -26.34
CA GLU A 40 24.63 -9.31 -26.88
C GLU A 40 23.32 -8.84 -27.55
N ALA A 41 22.53 -8.06 -26.80
CA ALA A 41 21.32 -7.42 -27.33
C ALA A 41 21.62 -5.97 -27.68
N THR A 42 21.15 -5.52 -28.85
CA THR A 42 21.20 -4.09 -29.19
C THR A 42 20.08 -3.33 -28.51
N ASP A 43 20.22 -2.01 -28.39
CA ASP A 43 19.21 -1.14 -27.77
C ASP A 43 17.84 -1.28 -28.46
N GLU A 44 17.82 -1.44 -29.78
CA GLU A 44 16.59 -1.65 -30.56
C GLU A 44 15.90 -2.97 -30.22
N GLN A 45 16.68 -4.03 -29.96
CA GLN A 45 16.15 -5.34 -29.60
C GLN A 45 15.54 -5.32 -28.19
N VAL A 46 16.17 -4.60 -27.25
CA VAL A 46 15.61 -4.39 -25.91
C VAL A 46 14.30 -3.59 -26.01
N ALA A 47 14.26 -2.53 -26.82
CA ALA A 47 13.06 -1.75 -27.05
C ALA A 47 11.93 -2.58 -27.66
N ALA A 48 12.24 -3.43 -28.64
CA ALA A 48 11.27 -4.35 -29.25
C ALA A 48 10.71 -5.35 -28.21
N LEU A 49 11.57 -5.90 -27.36
CA LEU A 49 11.14 -6.82 -26.28
C LEU A 49 10.20 -6.12 -25.28
N LEU A 50 10.54 -4.89 -24.86
CA LEU A 50 9.69 -4.09 -23.97
C LEU A 50 8.34 -3.77 -24.61
N ALA A 51 8.32 -3.43 -25.91
CA ALA A 51 7.08 -3.17 -26.63
C ALA A 51 6.16 -4.40 -26.67
N VAL A 52 6.73 -5.60 -26.89
CA VAL A 52 5.96 -6.86 -26.85
C VAL A 52 5.44 -7.14 -25.45
N ILE A 53 6.29 -7.07 -24.41
CA ILE A 53 5.88 -7.33 -23.02
C ILE A 53 4.79 -6.34 -22.59
N SER A 54 4.94 -5.06 -22.94
CA SER A 54 3.93 -4.02 -22.66
C SER A 54 2.61 -4.29 -23.37
N GLY A 55 2.66 -4.74 -24.63
CA GLY A 55 1.47 -5.13 -25.39
C GLY A 55 0.77 -6.38 -24.82
N LEU A 56 1.52 -7.31 -24.23
CA LEU A 56 0.96 -8.47 -23.52
C LEU A 56 0.38 -8.09 -22.16
N GLY A 57 0.94 -7.07 -21.49
CA GLY A 57 0.59 -6.68 -20.13
C GLY A 57 -0.44 -5.57 -19.99
N GLY A 58 -0.82 -4.86 -21.06
CA GLY A 58 -1.46 -3.56 -20.95
C GLY A 58 -2.74 -3.38 -21.75
N GLY A 59 -3.84 -3.96 -21.27
CA GLY A 59 -5.13 -3.28 -21.35
C GLY A 59 -5.33 -2.49 -20.06
N GLU A 60 -5.94 -1.31 -20.13
CA GLU A 60 -6.37 -0.60 -18.92
C GLU A 60 -7.19 -1.59 -18.08
N PRO A 61 -6.91 -1.76 -16.78
CA PRO A 61 -7.71 -2.61 -15.95
C PRO A 61 -9.13 -2.03 -15.96
N GLU A 62 -10.03 -2.66 -16.72
CA GLU A 62 -11.46 -2.47 -16.57
C GLU A 62 -11.74 -2.53 -15.08
N GLU A 63 -12.34 -1.48 -14.53
CA GLU A 63 -12.53 -1.36 -13.08
C GLU A 63 -13.38 -2.54 -12.63
N ALA A 64 -12.70 -3.59 -12.16
CA ALA A 64 -13.36 -4.80 -11.75
C ALA A 64 -14.33 -4.43 -10.64
N PRO A 65 -15.56 -4.96 -10.65
CA PRO A 65 -16.52 -4.66 -9.60
C PRO A 65 -15.86 -4.95 -8.26
N ARG A 66 -15.83 -3.94 -7.38
CA ARG A 66 -15.20 -4.05 -6.06
C ARG A 66 -15.72 -5.33 -5.39
N PRO A 67 -14.85 -6.27 -5.00
CA PRO A 67 -15.30 -7.51 -4.40
C PRO A 67 -16.12 -7.16 -3.15
N VAL A 68 -17.36 -7.63 -3.10
CA VAL A 68 -18.21 -7.42 -1.92
C VAL A 68 -17.51 -8.07 -0.74
N SER A 69 -17.23 -7.27 0.29
CA SER A 69 -16.60 -7.79 1.49
C SER A 69 -17.47 -8.89 2.05
N ARG A 70 -16.93 -10.11 2.10
CA ARG A 70 -17.70 -11.23 2.61
C ARG A 70 -18.15 -10.97 4.04
N TRP A 71 -17.44 -10.15 4.82
CA TRP A 71 -17.77 -9.66 6.17
C TRP A 71 -19.05 -8.82 6.28
N ALA A 72 -19.55 -8.25 5.18
CA ALA A 72 -20.78 -7.46 5.15
C ALA A 72 -22.05 -8.26 4.79
N SER A 73 -21.92 -9.56 4.45
CA SER A 73 -23.10 -10.39 4.13
C SER A 73 -24.14 -10.47 5.26
N ARG A 74 -25.42 -10.31 4.91
CA ARG A 74 -26.55 -10.40 5.86
C ARG A 74 -26.72 -11.78 6.47
N GLU A 75 -26.22 -12.83 5.82
CA GLU A 75 -26.25 -14.20 6.34
C GLU A 75 -25.53 -14.33 7.69
N ARG A 76 -24.59 -13.43 8.03
CA ARG A 76 -23.96 -13.39 9.35
C ARG A 76 -24.79 -12.73 10.44
N LEU A 77 -25.85 -11.99 10.09
CA LEU A 77 -26.80 -11.47 11.07
C LEU A 77 -27.59 -12.60 11.74
N VAL A 78 -27.59 -13.78 11.13
CA VAL A 78 -28.19 -15.00 11.68
C VAL A 78 -27.10 -16.04 11.96
N ARG A 79 -27.07 -16.57 13.19
CA ARG A 79 -26.05 -17.54 13.60
C ARG A 79 -26.30 -18.89 12.92
N ARG A 80 -25.34 -19.37 12.14
CA ARG A 80 -25.37 -20.72 11.56
C ARG A 80 -24.54 -21.68 12.42
N PRO A 81 -25.03 -22.90 12.71
CA PRO A 81 -24.24 -23.89 13.44
C PRO A 81 -22.96 -24.26 12.68
N VAL A 82 -21.88 -24.42 13.44
CA VAL A 82 -20.59 -24.92 12.94
C VAL A 82 -20.45 -26.36 13.43
N SER A 83 -20.26 -27.30 12.51
CA SER A 83 -20.07 -28.71 12.85
C SER A 83 -18.62 -28.98 13.26
N PRO A 84 -18.37 -29.79 14.30
CA PRO A 84 -17.03 -30.29 14.59
C PRO A 84 -16.58 -31.22 13.46
N GLY A 85 -15.34 -31.05 13.00
CA GLY A 85 -14.76 -31.83 11.92
C GLY A 85 -13.73 -31.05 11.10
N PRO A 86 -13.17 -31.68 10.05
CA PRO A 86 -12.21 -31.03 9.16
C PRO A 86 -12.75 -29.70 8.61
N GLY A 87 -12.01 -28.62 8.83
CA GLY A 87 -12.42 -27.27 8.42
C GLY A 87 -13.43 -26.56 9.34
N GLY A 88 -13.99 -27.26 10.35
CA GLY A 88 -14.96 -26.67 11.29
C GLY A 88 -14.39 -25.48 12.07
N TRP A 89 -13.13 -25.58 12.54
CA TRP A 89 -12.46 -24.47 13.22
C TRP A 89 -12.26 -23.26 12.30
N ARG A 90 -11.83 -23.47 11.04
CA ARG A 90 -11.68 -22.37 10.06
C ARG A 90 -13.01 -21.70 9.75
N ALA A 91 -14.09 -22.49 9.65
CA ALA A 91 -15.45 -21.98 9.41
C ALA A 91 -16.02 -21.15 10.58
N SER A 92 -15.40 -21.20 11.78
CA SER A 92 -15.81 -20.36 12.91
C SER A 92 -15.26 -18.94 12.86
N ALA A 93 -14.08 -18.76 12.24
CA ALA A 93 -13.34 -17.48 12.25
C ALA A 93 -13.28 -16.80 10.88
N PHE A 94 -13.51 -17.52 9.78
CA PHE A 94 -13.39 -16.99 8.43
C PHE A 94 -14.72 -17.02 7.65
N PRO A 95 -14.97 -16.00 6.80
CA PRO A 95 -16.08 -16.04 5.85
C PRO A 95 -15.95 -17.23 4.89
N ARG A 96 -17.04 -17.98 4.68
CA ARG A 96 -17.12 -19.03 3.66
C ARG A 96 -17.19 -18.45 2.26
#